data_AF-A0A7J3UAM0-F1
#
_entry.id   AF-A0A7J3UAM0-F1
#
_cell.length_a   1.000
_cell.length_b   1.000
_cell.length_c   1.000
_cell.angle_alpha   90.00
_cell.angle_beta   90.00
_cell.angle_gamma   90.00
#
_symmetry.space_group_name_H-M   'P 1'
#
loop_
_entity.id
_entity.type
_entity.pdbx_description
1 polymer ?
#
loop_
_entity_poly.entity_id
_entity_poly.type
_entity_poly.pdbx_seq_one_letter_code
_entity_poly.pdbx_strand_id
1 'polypeptide(L)'
;MAPKHKIFRNVIAFSVTILLIAPAALTFPGNTLNISIDCDDTDGNIKPFSEINSGPLPIYYVNGADITPSYRSVGINFVRTHDFSGPTDMSTIFPDWNADPSKEESYNFSSSDYYINGIVDAGCQVFYRLGESASDNNSLRQPPENFSKWAEICKHVVMHYNDGWDNGYHYNITYWEIWNEPDLGGFWNGTAEQYYEMYEKTSRTL
;
A
#
# COMPACT_ATOMS: atom_id res chain seq x y z
N MET A 1 1.00 77.03 33.53
CA MET A 1 2.35 77.12 32.93
C MET A 1 3.38 77.00 34.05
N ALA A 2 4.10 75.87 34.11
CA ALA A 2 5.15 75.59 35.10
C ALA A 2 6.46 75.24 34.36
N PRO A 3 7.64 75.52 34.94
CA PRO A 3 8.90 75.64 34.20
C PRO A 3 9.59 74.30 33.93
N LYS A 4 10.26 74.20 32.77
CA LYS A 4 11.10 73.07 32.39
C LYS A 4 12.46 73.18 33.08
N HIS A 5 12.79 72.27 33.99
CA HIS A 5 14.16 72.04 34.45
C HIS A 5 14.81 70.92 33.62
N LYS A 6 15.92 71.26 32.95
CA LYS A 6 16.84 70.30 32.30
C LYS A 6 17.64 69.59 33.39
N ILE A 7 17.59 68.26 33.42
CA ILE A 7 18.49 67.45 34.25
C ILE A 7 19.53 66.81 33.34
N PHE A 8 20.80 67.10 33.61
CA PHE A 8 21.96 66.52 32.94
C PHE A 8 22.23 65.10 33.44
N ARG A 9 22.66 64.24 32.50
CA ARG A 9 22.97 62.81 32.65
C ARG A 9 24.19 62.58 33.55
N ASN A 10 24.15 61.53 34.35
CA ASN A 10 25.32 60.71 34.71
C ASN A 10 24.91 59.25 34.58
N VAL A 11 25.29 58.60 33.47
CA VAL A 11 25.18 57.15 33.31
C VAL A 11 26.56 56.58 33.61
N ILE A 12 26.70 55.91 34.75
CA ILE A 12 27.88 55.13 35.10
C ILE A 12 27.73 53.79 34.37
N ALA A 13 28.53 53.57 33.34
CA ALA A 13 28.61 52.28 32.67
C ALA A 13 29.52 51.35 33.48
N PHE A 14 28.96 50.31 34.10
CA PHE A 14 29.74 49.17 34.59
C PHE A 14 30.04 48.25 33.42
N SER A 15 31.32 48.20 33.00
CA SER A 15 31.78 47.20 32.05
C SER A 15 32.02 45.88 32.79
N VAL A 16 31.10 44.93 32.63
CA VAL A 16 31.33 43.54 33.03
C VAL A 16 32.11 42.86 31.90
N THR A 17 33.41 42.64 32.11
CA THR A 17 34.21 41.82 31.21
C THR A 17 33.86 40.35 31.45
N ILE A 18 32.94 39.80 30.65
CA ILE A 18 32.74 38.35 30.59
C ILE A 18 33.91 37.79 29.77
N LEU A 19 34.82 37.11 30.45
CA LEU A 19 35.86 36.32 29.79
C LEU A 19 35.17 35.09 29.18
N LEU A 20 34.73 35.21 27.93
CA LEU A 20 34.30 34.07 27.12
C LEU A 20 35.54 33.22 26.83
N ILE A 21 35.75 32.19 27.63
CA ILE A 21 36.60 31.07 27.23
C ILE A 21 35.86 30.43 26.06
N ALA A 22 36.29 30.77 24.85
CA ALA A 22 35.85 30.07 23.66
C ALA A 22 36.10 28.57 23.91
N PRO A 23 35.09 27.69 23.81
CA PRO A 23 35.39 26.27 23.74
C PRO A 23 36.29 26.13 22.51
N ALA A 24 37.52 25.64 22.70
CA ALA A 24 38.35 25.21 21.60
C ALA A 24 37.46 24.26 20.78
N ALA A 25 37.04 24.71 19.61
CA ALA A 25 36.25 23.88 18.71
C ALA A 25 37.12 22.66 18.43
N LEU A 26 36.72 21.51 18.98
CA LEU A 26 37.23 20.22 18.56
C LEU A 26 36.79 20.06 17.11
N THR A 27 37.63 20.54 16.19
CA THR A 27 37.48 20.28 14.77
C THR A 27 37.84 18.82 14.58
N PHE A 28 36.83 17.96 14.58
CA PHE A 28 37.00 16.61 14.07
C PHE A 28 37.39 16.74 12.59
N PRO A 29 38.47 16.09 12.13
CA PRO A 29 38.82 16.04 10.72
C PRO A 29 37.82 15.10 10.02
N GLY A 30 36.56 15.53 9.94
CA GLY A 30 35.56 14.94 9.09
C GLY A 30 35.70 15.57 7.71
N ASN A 31 35.79 14.74 6.68
CA ASN A 31 35.67 15.23 5.31
C ASN A 31 34.29 15.89 5.19
N THR A 32 34.27 17.18 4.85
CA THR A 32 33.02 17.89 4.57
C THR A 32 32.60 17.58 3.14
N LEU A 33 31.43 16.98 2.96
CA LEU A 33 30.77 16.88 1.66
C LEU A 33 29.81 18.06 1.52
N ASN A 34 30.07 18.95 0.56
CA ASN A 34 29.14 20.02 0.19
C ASN A 34 28.23 19.51 -0.93
N ILE A 35 26.92 19.49 -0.69
CA ILE A 35 25.90 19.18 -1.71
C ILE A 35 25.21 20.49 -2.08
N SER A 36 25.21 20.83 -3.36
CA SER A 36 24.49 21.98 -3.91
C SER A 36 23.37 21.45 -4.80
N ILE A 37 22.16 21.96 -4.61
CA ILE A 37 20.97 21.58 -5.39
C ILE A 37 20.44 22.87 -6.01
N ASP A 38 20.31 22.89 -7.33
CA ASP A 38 19.59 23.95 -8.06
C ASP A 38 18.16 23.47 -8.28
N CYS A 39 17.19 24.16 -7.69
CA CYS A 39 15.77 23.79 -7.81
C CYS A 39 15.11 24.33 -9.09
N ASP A 40 15.81 25.19 -9.85
CA ASP A 40 15.31 25.76 -11.10
C ASP A 40 15.80 24.96 -12.33
N ASP A 41 16.80 24.10 -12.17
CA ASP A 41 17.34 23.20 -13.19
C ASP A 41 16.78 21.77 -13.01
N THR A 42 15.65 21.49 -13.67
CA THR A 42 15.00 20.17 -13.62
C THR A 42 15.19 19.42 -14.94
N ASP A 43 15.62 18.16 -14.90
CA ASP A 43 15.84 17.30 -16.07
C ASP A 43 14.77 16.22 -16.29
N GLY A 44 13.71 16.20 -15.47
CA GLY A 44 12.61 15.24 -15.62
C GLY A 44 11.64 15.19 -14.45
N ASN A 45 10.79 14.15 -14.45
CA ASN A 45 9.83 13.87 -13.38
C ASN A 45 10.30 12.71 -12.50
N ILE A 46 10.36 12.92 -11.19
CA ILE A 46 10.54 11.83 -10.23
C ILE A 46 9.24 11.03 -10.18
N LYS A 47 9.31 9.75 -10.53
CA LYS A 47 8.17 8.81 -10.39
C LYS A 47 8.27 8.11 -9.03
N PRO A 48 7.26 8.24 -8.16
CA PRO A 48 7.24 7.51 -6.90
C PRO A 48 6.98 6.02 -7.16
N PHE A 49 7.87 5.16 -6.64
CA PHE A 49 7.72 3.70 -6.60
C PHE A 49 7.49 3.24 -5.16
N SER A 50 6.58 3.93 -4.47
CA SER A 50 6.29 3.73 -3.05
C SER A 50 5.20 2.67 -2.88
N GLU A 51 5.49 1.47 -3.38
CA GLU A 51 4.59 0.32 -3.39
C GLU A 51 4.86 -0.58 -2.19
N ILE A 52 3.82 -1.16 -1.60
CA ILE A 52 3.94 -2.05 -0.43
C ILE A 52 2.93 -3.21 -0.51
N ASN A 53 3.20 -4.31 0.20
CA ASN A 53 2.21 -5.36 0.48
C ASN A 53 1.40 -5.01 1.72
N SER A 54 0.15 -5.50 1.76
CA SER A 54 -0.82 -5.27 2.82
C SER A 54 -1.28 -3.82 2.95
N GLY A 55 -2.56 -3.64 3.27
CA GLY A 55 -3.20 -2.32 3.34
C GLY A 55 -2.96 -1.58 4.65
N PRO A 56 -3.54 -0.37 4.78
CA PRO A 56 -3.39 0.48 5.95
C PRO A 56 -4.20 0.01 7.16
N LEU A 57 -5.13 -0.94 6.97
CA LEU A 57 -5.95 -1.50 8.04
C LEU A 57 -5.24 -2.70 8.68
N PRO A 58 -5.55 -3.04 9.95
CA PRO A 58 -5.01 -4.22 10.60
C PRO A 58 -5.30 -5.48 9.80
N ILE A 59 -4.28 -6.32 9.58
CA ILE A 59 -4.48 -7.64 8.96
C ILE A 59 -5.52 -8.46 9.73
N TYR A 60 -6.33 -9.23 9.01
CA TYR A 60 -7.63 -9.78 9.46
C TYR A 60 -7.62 -10.51 10.81
N TYR A 61 -6.51 -11.16 11.16
CA TYR A 61 -6.38 -12.01 12.34
C TYR A 61 -5.48 -11.42 13.44
N VAL A 62 -5.04 -10.17 13.28
CA VAL A 62 -4.23 -9.46 14.29
C VAL A 62 -4.94 -8.21 14.75
N ASN A 63 -5.06 -8.05 16.07
CA ASN A 63 -5.48 -6.78 16.62
C ASN A 63 -4.39 -5.72 16.35
N GLY A 64 -4.73 -4.69 15.60
CA GLY A 64 -3.78 -3.66 15.17
C GLY A 64 -4.43 -2.29 15.10
N ALA A 65 -3.64 -1.30 14.72
CA ALA A 65 -4.12 0.06 14.50
C ALA A 65 -4.43 0.29 13.02
N ASP A 66 -5.43 1.11 12.75
CA ASP A 66 -5.58 1.77 11.45
C ASP A 66 -4.43 2.78 11.28
N ILE A 67 -3.58 2.54 10.29
CA ILE A 67 -2.41 3.36 9.95
C ILE A 67 -2.60 4.11 8.63
N THR A 68 -3.85 4.31 8.20
CA THR A 68 -4.22 5.13 7.03
C THR A 68 -3.57 6.52 7.05
N PRO A 69 -3.52 7.27 8.17
CA PRO A 69 -2.81 8.55 8.22
C PRO A 69 -1.32 8.43 7.88
N SER A 70 -0.68 7.34 8.29
CA SER A 70 0.74 7.08 8.03
C SER A 70 0.98 6.83 6.54
N TYR A 71 0.13 6.02 5.88
CA TYR A 71 0.20 5.76 4.44
C TYR A 71 0.14 7.05 3.63
N ARG A 72 -0.82 7.93 3.96
CA ARG A 72 -0.97 9.26 3.35
C ARG A 72 0.26 10.14 3.59
N SER A 73 0.81 10.13 4.80
CA SER A 73 1.93 11.01 5.18
C SER A 73 3.26 10.65 4.51
N VAL A 74 3.51 9.34 4.31
CA VAL A 74 4.73 8.83 3.68
C VAL A 74 4.62 8.86 2.16
N GLY A 75 3.39 8.94 1.61
CA GLY A 75 3.13 8.97 0.18
C GLY A 75 3.16 7.57 -0.46
N ILE A 76 2.68 6.55 0.27
CA ILE A 76 2.43 5.24 -0.32
C ILE A 76 1.37 5.41 -1.41
N ASN A 77 1.65 4.90 -2.62
CA ASN A 77 0.81 5.14 -3.78
C ASN A 77 0.21 3.86 -4.38
N PHE A 78 0.71 2.69 -4.00
CA PHE A 78 0.30 1.40 -4.55
C PHE A 78 0.34 0.33 -3.47
N VAL A 79 -0.73 -0.47 -3.33
CA VAL A 79 -0.81 -1.54 -2.33
C VAL A 79 -1.16 -2.86 -3.00
N ARG A 80 -0.30 -3.86 -2.80
CA ARG A 80 -0.53 -5.23 -3.24
C ARG A 80 -1.30 -6.05 -2.22
N THR A 81 -2.32 -6.75 -2.72
CA THR A 81 -3.32 -7.43 -1.89
C THR A 81 -2.98 -8.88 -1.54
N HIS A 82 -1.70 -9.20 -1.45
CA HIS A 82 -1.23 -10.43 -0.83
C HIS A 82 -1.04 -10.23 0.68
N ASP A 83 -0.95 -11.34 1.42
CA ASP A 83 -0.74 -11.38 2.88
C ASP A 83 -1.86 -10.76 3.75
N PHE A 84 -3.07 -10.64 3.22
CA PHE A 84 -4.25 -10.38 4.05
C PHE A 84 -4.76 -11.64 4.78
N SER A 85 -4.40 -12.83 4.29
CA SER A 85 -4.86 -14.16 4.72
C SER A 85 -6.38 -14.25 4.89
N GLY A 86 -7.08 -14.22 3.77
CA GLY A 86 -8.53 -14.37 3.72
C GLY A 86 -9.23 -13.28 2.92
N PRO A 87 -9.23 -12.00 3.35
CA PRO A 87 -10.11 -10.97 2.79
C PRO A 87 -10.15 -10.88 1.26
N THR A 88 -9.00 -10.99 0.59
CA THR A 88 -8.87 -10.93 -0.88
C THR A 88 -8.57 -12.29 -1.51
N ASP A 89 -8.66 -13.37 -0.73
CA ASP A 89 -8.49 -14.73 -1.22
C ASP A 89 -9.76 -15.21 -1.93
N MET A 90 -9.58 -15.90 -3.05
CA MET A 90 -10.70 -16.32 -3.90
C MET A 90 -11.60 -17.34 -3.20
N SER A 91 -11.04 -18.17 -2.31
CA SER A 91 -11.80 -19.09 -1.46
C SER A 91 -12.66 -18.39 -0.41
N THR A 92 -12.33 -17.15 -0.04
CA THR A 92 -13.17 -16.32 0.85
C THR A 92 -14.27 -15.62 0.05
N ILE A 93 -13.93 -15.12 -1.15
CA ILE A 93 -14.85 -14.41 -2.02
C ILE A 93 -15.86 -15.36 -2.69
N PHE A 94 -15.44 -16.57 -3.08
CA PHE A 94 -16.28 -17.58 -3.73
C PHE A 94 -16.19 -18.91 -2.95
N PRO A 95 -16.91 -19.04 -1.82
CA PRO A 95 -16.69 -20.10 -0.85
C PRO A 95 -17.25 -21.48 -1.26
N ASP A 96 -18.26 -21.53 -2.14
CA ASP A 96 -18.82 -22.78 -2.66
C ASP A 96 -18.45 -22.97 -4.13
N TRP A 97 -17.46 -23.82 -4.39
CA TRP A 97 -17.03 -24.15 -5.74
C TRP A 97 -18.15 -24.72 -6.62
N ASN A 98 -19.23 -25.28 -6.05
CA ASN A 98 -20.34 -25.82 -6.83
C ASN A 98 -21.40 -24.76 -7.20
N ALA A 99 -21.32 -23.56 -6.61
CA ALA A 99 -22.24 -22.47 -6.91
C ALA A 99 -22.09 -21.95 -8.35
N ASP A 100 -23.11 -21.25 -8.84
CA ASP A 100 -23.12 -20.66 -10.18
C ASP A 100 -22.34 -19.34 -10.17
N PRO A 101 -21.22 -19.22 -10.93
CA PRO A 101 -20.39 -18.03 -10.92
C PRO A 101 -21.07 -16.80 -11.55
N SER A 102 -22.21 -16.96 -12.23
CA SER A 102 -22.98 -15.83 -12.78
C SER A 102 -23.95 -15.18 -11.77
N LYS A 103 -24.03 -15.73 -10.56
CA LYS A 103 -24.96 -15.30 -9.51
C LYS A 103 -24.24 -14.48 -8.45
N GLU A 104 -24.75 -13.29 -8.17
CA GLU A 104 -24.26 -12.38 -7.13
C GLU A 104 -24.24 -13.09 -5.75
N GLU A 105 -25.29 -13.85 -5.44
CA GLU A 105 -25.40 -14.58 -4.17
C GLU A 105 -24.36 -15.69 -3.95
N SER A 106 -23.57 -16.04 -4.97
CA SER A 106 -22.47 -17.00 -4.87
C SER A 106 -21.19 -16.37 -4.32
N TYR A 107 -21.13 -15.05 -4.22
CA TYR A 107 -19.96 -14.29 -3.81
C TYR A 107 -20.15 -13.67 -2.42
N ASN A 108 -19.04 -13.43 -1.73
CA ASN A 108 -19.00 -12.69 -0.47
C ASN A 108 -17.85 -11.68 -0.49
N PHE A 109 -18.16 -10.45 -0.90
CA PHE A 109 -17.19 -9.36 -0.95
C PHE A 109 -17.00 -8.63 0.39
N SER A 110 -17.79 -8.94 1.43
CA SER A 110 -17.85 -8.13 2.67
C SER A 110 -16.49 -7.83 3.30
N SER A 111 -15.61 -8.84 3.39
CA SER A 111 -14.27 -8.67 3.94
C SER A 111 -13.34 -7.98 2.94
N SER A 112 -13.36 -8.40 1.68
CA SER A 112 -12.54 -7.80 0.62
C SER A 112 -12.80 -6.29 0.51
N ASP A 113 -14.07 -5.89 0.47
CA ASP A 113 -14.52 -4.51 0.40
C ASP A 113 -13.98 -3.65 1.52
N TYR A 114 -14.04 -4.16 2.75
CA TYR A 114 -13.51 -3.44 3.90
C TYR A 114 -12.03 -3.08 3.72
N TYR A 115 -11.22 -4.01 3.21
CA TYR A 115 -9.78 -3.78 3.00
C TYR A 115 -9.47 -2.96 1.74
N ILE A 116 -10.16 -3.23 0.62
CA ILE A 116 -9.98 -2.47 -0.62
C ILE A 116 -10.40 -1.01 -0.41
N ASN A 117 -11.52 -0.76 0.27
CA ASN A 117 -11.97 0.60 0.61
C ASN A 117 -10.92 1.30 1.48
N GLY A 118 -10.33 0.61 2.46
CA GLY A 118 -9.24 1.18 3.26
C GLY A 118 -8.03 1.62 2.44
N ILE A 119 -7.63 0.84 1.41
CA ILE A 119 -6.55 1.21 0.49
C ILE A 119 -6.92 2.45 -0.31
N VAL A 120 -8.12 2.48 -0.90
CA VAL A 120 -8.60 3.60 -1.72
C VAL A 120 -8.76 4.86 -0.87
N ASP A 121 -9.30 4.75 0.34
CA ASP A 121 -9.43 5.86 1.29
C ASP A 121 -8.06 6.42 1.68
N ALA A 122 -7.02 5.60 1.77
CA ALA A 122 -5.65 6.06 1.98
C ALA A 122 -5.08 6.85 0.79
N GLY A 123 -5.79 6.93 -0.34
CA GLY A 123 -5.33 7.56 -1.57
C GLY A 123 -4.38 6.68 -2.38
N CYS A 124 -4.32 5.39 -2.07
CA CYS A 124 -3.48 4.43 -2.76
C CYS A 124 -4.24 3.75 -3.90
N GLN A 125 -3.51 3.38 -4.96
CA GLN A 125 -4.01 2.46 -5.98
C GLN A 125 -3.87 1.02 -5.48
N VAL A 126 -4.69 0.14 -6.05
CA VAL A 126 -4.73 -1.29 -5.69
C VAL A 126 -3.97 -2.10 -6.74
N PHE A 127 -3.08 -2.98 -6.28
CA PHE A 127 -2.57 -4.12 -7.01
C PHE A 127 -3.30 -5.37 -6.53
N TYR A 128 -4.35 -5.76 -7.25
CA TYR A 128 -5.20 -6.85 -6.81
C TYR A 128 -4.63 -8.21 -7.24
N ARG A 129 -4.46 -9.12 -6.29
CA ARG A 129 -4.05 -10.51 -6.53
C ARG A 129 -5.28 -11.43 -6.58
N LEU A 130 -5.45 -12.14 -7.68
CA LEU A 130 -6.47 -13.17 -7.92
C LEU A 130 -5.88 -14.56 -7.64
N GLY A 131 -6.38 -15.27 -6.63
CA GLY A 131 -5.77 -16.52 -6.10
C GLY A 131 -5.87 -16.63 -4.57
N GLU A 132 -4.90 -17.29 -3.94
CA GLU A 132 -4.86 -17.53 -2.49
C GLU A 132 -3.62 -16.93 -1.82
N SER A 133 -3.72 -16.61 -0.54
CA SER A 133 -2.59 -16.31 0.35
C SER A 133 -1.82 -17.60 0.71
N ALA A 134 -0.60 -17.45 1.21
CA ALA A 134 0.16 -18.57 1.79
C ALA A 134 -0.67 -19.30 2.86
N SER A 135 -0.78 -20.63 2.75
CA SER A 135 -1.59 -21.43 3.68
C SER A 135 -1.05 -22.84 3.85
N ASP A 136 -1.06 -23.34 5.09
CA ASP A 136 -0.81 -24.76 5.35
C ASP A 136 -1.92 -25.65 4.78
N ASN A 137 -3.10 -25.09 4.50
CA ASN A 137 -4.19 -25.84 3.89
C ASN A 137 -3.85 -26.21 2.44
N ASN A 138 -3.60 -27.51 2.23
CA ASN A 138 -3.22 -28.06 0.93
C ASN A 138 -4.28 -27.89 -0.16
N SER A 139 -5.57 -27.76 0.20
CA SER A 139 -6.65 -27.59 -0.78
C SER A 139 -6.61 -26.23 -1.47
N LEU A 140 -6.13 -25.18 -0.77
CA LEU A 140 -6.00 -23.82 -1.30
C LEU A 140 -4.83 -23.65 -2.28
N ARG A 141 -3.97 -24.67 -2.36
CA ARG A 141 -2.75 -24.65 -3.19
C ARG A 141 -2.87 -25.55 -4.41
N GLN A 142 -4.02 -26.19 -4.59
CA GLN A 142 -4.28 -27.03 -5.76
C GLN A 142 -4.69 -26.16 -6.95
N PRO A 143 -4.32 -26.56 -8.18
CA PRO A 143 -4.93 -26.00 -9.37
C PRO A 143 -6.46 -26.11 -9.30
N PRO A 144 -7.22 -25.07 -9.70
CA PRO A 144 -8.67 -25.18 -9.80
C PRO A 144 -9.07 -26.32 -10.74
N GLU A 145 -10.10 -27.08 -10.38
CA GLU A 145 -10.54 -28.24 -11.18
C GLU A 145 -11.03 -27.84 -12.59
N ASN A 146 -11.46 -26.59 -12.75
CA ASN A 146 -11.91 -26.03 -14.03
C ASN A 146 -11.43 -24.59 -14.18
N PHE A 147 -10.42 -24.39 -15.02
CA PHE A 147 -9.82 -23.08 -15.26
C PHE A 147 -10.76 -22.08 -15.93
N SER A 148 -11.77 -22.54 -16.68
CA SER A 148 -12.75 -21.64 -17.29
C SER A 148 -13.73 -21.09 -16.25
N LYS A 149 -14.15 -21.96 -15.32
CA LYS A 149 -14.97 -21.52 -14.18
C LYS A 149 -14.16 -20.57 -13.28
N TRP A 150 -12.91 -20.90 -13.00
CA TRP A 150 -12.01 -20.02 -12.26
C TRP A 150 -11.87 -18.63 -12.90
N ALA A 151 -11.59 -18.57 -14.21
CA ALA A 151 -11.48 -17.32 -14.95
C ALA A 151 -12.77 -16.49 -14.89
N GLU A 152 -13.94 -17.14 -14.96
CA GLU A 152 -15.23 -16.47 -14.83
C GLU A 152 -15.46 -15.88 -13.43
N ILE A 153 -15.02 -16.58 -12.37
CA ILE A 153 -15.06 -16.06 -11.00
C ILE A 153 -14.16 -14.83 -10.88
N CYS A 154 -12.92 -14.92 -11.36
CA CYS A 154 -11.99 -13.79 -11.41
C CYS A 154 -12.58 -12.58 -12.14
N LYS A 155 -13.26 -12.80 -13.28
CA LYS A 155 -13.93 -11.73 -14.04
C LYS A 155 -14.97 -10.99 -13.21
N HIS A 156 -15.80 -11.70 -12.44
CA HIS A 156 -16.79 -11.06 -11.58
C HIS A 156 -16.16 -10.29 -10.42
N VAL A 157 -15.00 -10.71 -9.90
CA VAL A 157 -14.22 -9.90 -8.94
C VAL A 157 -13.74 -8.60 -9.60
N VAL A 158 -13.24 -8.65 -10.83
CA VAL A 158 -12.86 -7.45 -11.60
C VAL A 158 -14.06 -6.54 -11.83
N MET A 159 -15.18 -7.09 -12.29
CA MET A 159 -16.42 -6.35 -12.53
C MET A 159 -16.99 -5.75 -11.24
N HIS A 160 -16.85 -6.42 -10.10
CA HIS A 160 -17.26 -5.89 -8.81
C HIS A 160 -16.48 -4.62 -8.48
N TYR A 161 -15.15 -4.60 -8.63
CA TYR A 161 -14.34 -3.43 -8.27
C TYR A 161 -14.25 -2.33 -9.33
N ASN A 162 -14.50 -2.65 -10.60
CA ASN A 162 -14.37 -1.69 -11.71
C ASN A 162 -15.69 -1.30 -12.38
N ASP A 163 -16.68 -2.20 -12.43
CA ASP A 163 -17.89 -2.04 -13.24
C ASP A 163 -19.17 -1.97 -12.41
N GLY A 164 -19.08 -2.02 -11.08
CA GLY A 164 -20.22 -1.89 -10.16
C GLY A 164 -21.10 -3.15 -10.04
N TRP A 165 -20.61 -4.33 -10.46
CA TRP A 165 -21.35 -5.59 -10.32
C TRP A 165 -21.57 -5.97 -8.84
N ASP A 166 -22.71 -6.56 -8.49
CA ASP A 166 -23.10 -6.87 -7.09
C ASP A 166 -22.94 -5.67 -6.14
N ASN A 167 -23.52 -4.52 -6.51
CA ASN A 167 -23.41 -3.26 -5.74
C ASN A 167 -21.96 -2.82 -5.47
N GLY A 168 -21.04 -3.17 -6.37
CA GLY A 168 -19.62 -2.88 -6.24
C GLY A 168 -19.23 -1.44 -6.56
N TYR A 169 -18.01 -1.28 -7.08
CA TYR A 169 -17.30 -0.02 -7.18
C TYR A 169 -16.82 0.28 -8.59
N HIS A 170 -16.26 1.48 -8.76
CA HIS A 170 -15.62 1.95 -9.98
C HIS A 170 -14.22 2.48 -9.68
N TYR A 171 -13.38 1.64 -9.05
CA TYR A 171 -12.05 2.04 -8.59
C TYR A 171 -11.01 2.12 -9.68
N ASN A 172 -11.31 1.61 -10.88
CA ASN A 172 -10.39 1.59 -12.01
C ASN A 172 -9.03 0.95 -11.60
N ILE A 173 -9.11 -0.20 -10.93
CA ILE A 173 -7.95 -1.03 -10.61
C ILE A 173 -7.34 -1.50 -11.93
N THR A 174 -6.08 -1.12 -12.15
CA THR A 174 -5.35 -1.37 -13.40
C THR A 174 -4.39 -2.55 -13.33
N TYR A 175 -4.05 -3.04 -12.14
CA TYR A 175 -3.11 -4.14 -11.94
C TYR A 175 -3.80 -5.32 -11.29
N TRP A 176 -3.90 -6.41 -12.05
CA TRP A 176 -4.48 -7.69 -11.65
C TRP A 176 -3.41 -8.78 -11.79
N GLU A 177 -2.93 -9.30 -10.66
CA GLU A 177 -1.99 -10.42 -10.61
C GLU A 177 -2.77 -11.73 -10.58
N ILE A 178 -2.33 -12.69 -11.38
CA ILE A 178 -2.90 -14.04 -11.41
C ILE A 178 -1.97 -14.95 -10.61
N TRP A 179 -2.42 -15.35 -9.42
CA TRP A 179 -1.73 -16.21 -8.45
C TRP A 179 -0.41 -15.65 -7.86
N ASN A 180 0.02 -16.20 -6.73
CA ASN A 180 1.31 -15.86 -6.09
C ASN A 180 2.32 -17.01 -6.23
N GLU A 181 3.56 -16.69 -6.59
CA GLU A 181 4.75 -17.58 -6.50
C GLU A 181 4.51 -19.04 -6.92
N PRO A 182 3.99 -19.31 -8.13
CA PRO A 182 3.65 -20.67 -8.57
C PRO A 182 4.85 -21.62 -8.70
N ASP A 183 6.06 -21.08 -8.67
CA ASP A 183 7.34 -21.81 -8.69
C ASP A 183 7.80 -22.24 -7.28
N LEU A 184 7.19 -21.70 -6.22
CA LEU A 184 7.53 -22.04 -4.84
C LEU A 184 6.58 -23.08 -4.24
N GLY A 185 7.18 -24.07 -3.58
CA GLY A 185 6.42 -25.06 -2.80
C GLY A 185 5.64 -24.37 -1.69
N GLY A 186 4.34 -24.66 -1.61
CA GLY A 186 3.45 -23.99 -0.64
C GLY A 186 2.55 -22.92 -1.25
N PHE A 187 2.59 -22.69 -2.57
CA PHE A 187 1.70 -21.74 -3.24
C PHE A 187 0.95 -22.34 -4.43
N TRP A 188 1.60 -23.26 -5.15
CA TRP A 188 1.00 -24.00 -6.25
C TRP A 188 1.54 -25.43 -6.24
N ASN A 189 0.62 -26.41 -6.20
CA ASN A 189 0.97 -27.83 -6.17
C ASN A 189 0.77 -28.53 -7.52
N GLY A 190 0.33 -27.79 -8.55
CA GLY A 190 0.22 -28.31 -9.90
C GLY A 190 1.52 -28.28 -10.68
N THR A 191 1.46 -28.65 -11.95
CA THR A 191 2.59 -28.47 -12.86
C THR A 191 2.66 -27.04 -13.38
N ALA A 192 3.80 -26.67 -13.98
CA ALA A 192 3.96 -25.39 -14.65
C ALA A 192 2.99 -25.25 -15.84
N GLU A 193 2.74 -26.33 -16.59
CA GLU A 193 1.81 -26.33 -17.71
C GLU A 193 0.37 -26.04 -17.27
N GLN A 194 -0.07 -26.62 -16.15
CA GLN A 194 -1.36 -26.31 -15.56
C GLN A 194 -1.46 -24.83 -15.16
N TYR A 195 -0.39 -24.27 -14.59
CA TYR A 195 -0.34 -22.86 -14.25
C TYR A 195 -0.43 -21.99 -15.51
N TYR A 196 0.31 -22.30 -16.57
CA TYR A 196 0.27 -21.56 -17.83
C TYR A 196 -1.10 -21.61 -18.49
N GLU A 197 -1.77 -22.76 -18.48
CA GLU A 197 -3.13 -22.90 -19.02
C GLU A 197 -4.13 -22.05 -18.23
N MET A 198 -4.07 -22.10 -16.89
CA MET A 198 -4.90 -21.30 -16.00
C MET A 198 -4.65 -19.80 -16.19
N TYR A 199 -3.38 -19.41 -16.30
CA TYR A 199 -2.94 -18.04 -16.54
C TYR A 199 -3.42 -17.51 -17.90
N GLU A 200 -3.21 -18.26 -18.99
CA GLU A 200 -3.66 -17.88 -20.33
C GLU A 200 -5.17 -17.71 -20.34
N LYS A 201 -5.91 -18.68 -19.80
CA LYS A 201 -7.37 -18.63 -19.82
C LYS A 201 -7.92 -17.47 -19.00
N THR A 202 -7.35 -17.23 -17.82
CA THR A 202 -7.76 -16.11 -16.96
C THR A 202 -7.42 -14.78 -17.63
N SER A 203 -6.18 -14.58 -18.08
CA SER A 203 -5.73 -13.32 -18.71
C SER A 203 -6.47 -12.96 -20.00
N ARG A 204 -7.00 -13.93 -20.76
CA ARG A 204 -7.85 -13.67 -21.92
C ARG A 204 -9.31 -13.35 -21.58
N THR A 205 -9.75 -13.71 -20.37
CA THR A 205 -11.12 -13.53 -19.91
C THR A 205 -11.33 -12.16 -19.26
N LEU A 206 -10.30 -11.66 -18.56
CA LEU A 206 -10.26 -10.32 -17.99
C LEU A 206 -10.06 -9.25 -19.08
#